data_AF-A0A2G8L5A2-F1
#
_entry.id   AF-A0A2G8L5A2-F1
#
_cell.length_a   1.000
_cell.length_b   1.000
_cell.length_c   1.000
_cell.angle_alpha   90.00
_cell.angle_beta   90.00
_cell.angle_gamma   90.00
#
_symmetry.space_group_name_H-M   'P 1'
#
loop_
_entity.id
_entity.type
_entity.pdbx_description
1 polymer ?
#
loop_
_entity_poly.entity_id
_entity_poly.type
_entity_poly.pdbx_seq_one_letter_code
_entity_poly.pdbx_strand_id
1 'polypeptide(L)'
;MPSNNGTCAPETGVCICPTGMTGVNCDDECPTGKFGAGCSETCLCQNQGNCDSVTGYCECRPGTRGRYCDEACPPGYYGDECAYECNCDNGATCAAYDGECICPDGFTGLFCDEVCTLGYYGKDCDSVCNCSMNGTVVCDHVTGCQCEVGYIGVQCERLKGIEESGNRTVLLATLIPSVLMVLIALVAFILWRIKGNRERKGKQTDSNKNGKCFKSNGLYYNNKLRM
;
A
#
# COMPACT_ATOMS: atom_id res chain seq x y z
N MET A 1 -35.12 -28.17 -54.69
CA MET A 1 -35.18 -26.85 -55.34
C MET A 1 -34.53 -25.87 -54.38
N PRO A 2 -33.89 -24.79 -54.86
CA PRO A 2 -33.38 -23.77 -53.94
C PRO A 2 -34.53 -23.11 -53.19
N SER A 3 -34.31 -22.86 -51.90
CA SER A 3 -35.16 -22.00 -51.08
C SER A 3 -34.59 -20.58 -51.03
N ASN A 4 -35.35 -19.67 -50.40
CA ASN A 4 -34.88 -18.33 -50.04
C ASN A 4 -34.29 -17.48 -51.18
N ASN A 5 -34.68 -17.76 -52.43
CA ASN A 5 -34.17 -17.12 -53.66
C ASN A 5 -32.71 -17.49 -54.04
N GLY A 6 -32.21 -18.64 -53.57
CA GLY A 6 -30.95 -19.23 -54.06
C GLY A 6 -31.03 -19.69 -55.53
N THR A 7 -29.87 -19.89 -56.17
CA THR A 7 -29.78 -20.33 -57.58
C THR A 7 -28.90 -21.58 -57.69
N CYS A 8 -29.43 -22.69 -58.23
CA CYS A 8 -28.67 -23.93 -58.36
C CYS A 8 -28.28 -24.23 -59.81
N ALA A 9 -27.03 -24.70 -60.01
CA ALA A 9 -26.56 -25.17 -61.30
C ALA A 9 -27.26 -26.51 -61.65
N PRO A 10 -27.95 -26.63 -62.81
CA PRO A 10 -28.76 -27.80 -63.13
C PRO A 10 -27.93 -29.08 -63.37
N GLU A 11 -26.66 -28.94 -63.75
CA GLU A 11 -25.78 -30.08 -64.07
C GLU A 11 -25.07 -30.67 -62.85
N THR A 12 -24.74 -29.85 -61.85
CA THR A 12 -24.00 -30.28 -60.65
C THR A 12 -24.86 -30.34 -59.39
N GLY A 13 -26.05 -29.73 -59.40
CA GLY A 13 -26.91 -29.59 -58.22
C GLY A 13 -26.39 -28.60 -57.18
N VAL A 14 -25.24 -27.95 -57.40
CA VAL A 14 -24.65 -26.99 -56.46
C VAL A 14 -25.44 -25.69 -56.46
N CYS A 15 -25.86 -25.24 -55.28
CA CYS A 15 -26.60 -24.00 -55.08
C CYS A 15 -25.70 -22.85 -54.62
N ILE A 16 -25.91 -21.67 -55.21
CA ILE A 16 -25.36 -20.39 -54.78
C ILE A 16 -26.41 -19.76 -53.88
N CYS A 17 -26.08 -19.59 -52.60
CA CYS A 17 -26.99 -19.07 -51.59
C CYS A 17 -26.88 -17.55 -51.44
N PRO A 18 -28.00 -16.86 -51.17
CA PRO A 18 -27.99 -15.43 -50.93
C PRO A 18 -27.36 -15.09 -49.57
N THR A 19 -27.19 -13.80 -49.32
CA THR A 19 -26.70 -13.26 -48.05
C THR A 19 -27.55 -13.70 -46.86
N GLY A 20 -26.93 -14.18 -45.80
CA GLY A 20 -27.61 -14.67 -44.59
C GLY A 20 -27.95 -16.16 -44.61
N MET A 21 -27.82 -16.84 -45.76
CA MET A 21 -28.23 -18.24 -45.93
C MET A 21 -27.09 -19.15 -46.41
N THR A 22 -27.16 -20.43 -46.03
CA THR A 22 -26.23 -21.50 -46.41
C THR A 22 -26.94 -22.86 -46.48
N GLY A 23 -26.17 -23.94 -46.58
CA GLY A 23 -26.68 -25.30 -46.76
C GLY A 23 -26.91 -25.68 -48.23
N VAL A 24 -27.17 -26.96 -48.47
CA VAL A 24 -27.20 -27.54 -49.84
C VAL A 24 -28.28 -26.92 -50.74
N ASN A 25 -29.43 -26.56 -50.18
CA ASN A 25 -30.52 -25.90 -50.92
C ASN A 25 -30.74 -24.43 -50.52
N CYS A 26 -29.86 -23.85 -49.70
CA CYS A 26 -30.06 -22.52 -49.09
C CYS A 26 -31.24 -22.47 -48.09
N ASP A 27 -31.45 -23.57 -47.36
CA ASP A 27 -32.50 -23.73 -46.35
C ASP A 27 -32.07 -23.24 -44.95
N ASP A 28 -30.76 -23.18 -44.68
CA ASP A 28 -30.20 -22.90 -43.36
C ASP A 28 -29.78 -21.41 -43.24
N GLU A 29 -30.03 -20.79 -42.09
CA GLU A 29 -29.45 -19.47 -41.75
C GLU A 29 -27.95 -19.59 -41.46
N CYS A 30 -27.22 -18.46 -41.50
CA CYS A 30 -25.80 -18.48 -41.12
C CYS A 30 -25.58 -18.94 -39.67
N PRO A 31 -24.59 -19.82 -39.42
CA PRO A 31 -24.18 -20.13 -38.05
C PRO A 31 -23.60 -18.89 -37.36
N THR A 32 -23.73 -18.83 -36.03
CA THR A 32 -23.24 -17.71 -35.22
C THR A 32 -21.78 -17.36 -35.55
N GLY A 33 -21.53 -16.07 -35.82
CA GLY A 33 -20.20 -15.57 -36.20
C GLY A 33 -19.88 -15.66 -37.69
N LYS A 34 -20.84 -16.02 -38.55
CA LYS A 34 -20.73 -15.99 -40.01
C LYS A 34 -21.78 -15.09 -40.65
N PHE A 35 -21.43 -14.48 -41.79
CA PHE A 35 -22.35 -13.63 -42.55
C PHE A 35 -22.11 -13.70 -44.06
N GLY A 36 -22.95 -13.00 -44.83
CA GLY A 36 -22.80 -12.83 -46.27
C GLY A 36 -23.29 -14.04 -47.07
N ALA A 37 -23.01 -14.04 -48.38
CA ALA A 37 -23.50 -15.07 -49.30
C ALA A 37 -22.86 -16.43 -48.99
N GLY A 38 -23.68 -17.46 -48.78
CA GLY A 38 -23.22 -18.79 -48.36
C GLY A 38 -22.55 -18.82 -46.98
N CYS A 39 -22.65 -17.74 -46.19
CA CYS A 39 -22.02 -17.59 -44.87
C CYS A 39 -20.49 -17.75 -44.90
N SER A 40 -19.88 -17.23 -45.98
CA SER A 40 -18.45 -17.31 -46.25
C SER A 40 -17.61 -16.34 -45.40
N GLU A 41 -18.14 -15.15 -45.11
CA GLU A 41 -17.50 -14.10 -44.31
C GLU A 41 -17.56 -14.41 -42.81
N THR A 42 -16.60 -13.91 -42.02
CA THR A 42 -16.54 -14.09 -40.56
C THR A 42 -16.83 -12.78 -39.84
N CYS A 43 -17.78 -12.79 -38.91
CA CYS A 43 -18.08 -11.63 -38.05
C CYS A 43 -16.90 -11.31 -37.13
N LEU A 44 -16.67 -10.01 -36.88
CA LEU A 44 -15.56 -9.53 -36.04
C LEU A 44 -16.02 -9.00 -34.67
N CYS A 45 -17.31 -9.15 -34.34
CA CYS A 45 -17.93 -8.62 -33.13
C CYS A 45 -17.27 -9.14 -31.85
N GLN A 46 -16.90 -8.22 -30.96
CA GLN A 46 -16.35 -8.44 -29.63
C GLN A 46 -17.45 -8.36 -28.57
N ASN A 47 -17.10 -8.58 -27.30
CA ASN A 47 -17.98 -8.36 -26.13
C ASN A 47 -19.38 -9.02 -26.20
N GLN A 48 -19.47 -10.14 -26.93
CA GLN A 48 -20.72 -10.87 -27.21
C GLN A 48 -21.79 -10.03 -27.94
N GLY A 49 -21.38 -9.03 -28.72
CA GLY A 49 -22.23 -8.35 -29.69
C GLY A 49 -22.85 -9.32 -30.69
N ASN A 50 -24.10 -9.08 -31.05
CA ASN A 50 -24.86 -9.89 -31.98
C ASN A 50 -24.44 -9.55 -33.43
N CYS A 51 -24.30 -10.55 -34.30
CA CYS A 51 -23.87 -10.33 -35.68
C CYS A 51 -25.05 -10.52 -36.64
N ASP A 52 -25.35 -9.50 -37.43
CA ASP A 52 -26.31 -9.60 -38.53
C ASP A 52 -25.76 -10.51 -39.64
N SER A 53 -26.46 -11.61 -39.91
CA SER A 53 -26.03 -12.65 -40.87
C SER A 53 -26.01 -12.19 -42.33
N VAL A 54 -26.71 -11.10 -42.65
CA VAL A 54 -26.82 -10.57 -44.02
C VAL A 54 -25.67 -9.62 -44.34
N THR A 55 -25.36 -8.72 -43.40
CA THR A 55 -24.48 -7.55 -43.58
C THR A 55 -23.16 -7.64 -42.82
N GLY A 56 -23.08 -8.48 -41.78
CA GLY A 56 -21.93 -8.54 -40.88
C GLY A 56 -21.85 -7.38 -39.87
N TYR A 57 -22.91 -6.56 -39.76
CA TYR A 57 -23.00 -5.52 -38.73
C TYR A 57 -23.04 -6.13 -37.33
N CYS A 58 -22.38 -5.47 -36.38
CA CYS A 58 -22.38 -5.87 -34.97
C CYS A 58 -23.36 -4.99 -34.18
N GLU A 59 -24.45 -5.57 -33.72
CA GLU A 59 -25.35 -4.99 -32.73
C GLU A 59 -24.71 -5.17 -31.34
N CYS A 60 -24.23 -4.07 -30.77
CA CYS A 60 -23.47 -4.08 -29.53
C CYS A 60 -24.36 -4.26 -28.31
N ARG A 61 -23.81 -4.94 -27.28
CA ARG A 61 -24.48 -5.03 -25.98
C ARG A 61 -24.39 -3.69 -25.25
N PRO A 62 -25.38 -3.35 -24.41
CA PRO A 62 -25.32 -2.15 -23.59
C PRO A 62 -24.00 -2.04 -22.84
N GLY A 63 -23.40 -0.84 -22.83
CA GLY A 63 -22.06 -0.62 -22.26
C GLY A 63 -20.89 -0.76 -23.23
N THR A 64 -21.16 -1.15 -24.48
CA THR A 64 -20.18 -1.18 -25.57
C THR A 64 -20.71 -0.50 -26.82
N ARG A 65 -19.80 -0.01 -27.67
CA ARG A 65 -20.12 0.69 -28.91
C ARG A 65 -19.07 0.44 -30.00
N GLY A 66 -19.33 0.99 -31.18
CA GLY A 66 -18.40 0.98 -32.30
C GLY A 66 -18.55 -0.25 -33.20
N ARG A 67 -17.96 -0.20 -34.40
CA ARG A 67 -18.27 -1.16 -35.49
C ARG A 67 -18.13 -2.65 -35.10
N TYR A 68 -17.23 -2.97 -34.17
CA TYR A 68 -16.99 -4.34 -33.72
C TYR A 68 -17.29 -4.52 -32.22
N CYS A 69 -17.98 -3.59 -31.57
CA CYS A 69 -18.28 -3.61 -30.13
C CYS A 69 -17.04 -3.72 -29.24
N ASP A 70 -15.89 -3.24 -29.74
CA ASP A 70 -14.58 -3.28 -29.12
C ASP A 70 -14.27 -2.05 -28.26
N GLU A 71 -15.09 -1.00 -28.35
CA GLU A 71 -15.00 0.20 -27.52
C GLU A 71 -16.00 0.10 -26.34
N ALA A 72 -15.52 0.25 -25.10
CA ALA A 72 -16.39 0.44 -23.94
C ALA A 72 -17.02 1.85 -23.96
N CYS A 73 -18.13 2.04 -23.24
CA CYS A 73 -18.70 3.38 -23.11
C CYS A 73 -17.72 4.38 -22.47
N PRO A 74 -17.69 5.63 -22.96
CA PRO A 74 -16.92 6.69 -22.33
C PRO A 74 -17.50 6.98 -20.92
N PRO A 75 -16.67 7.44 -19.97
CA PRO A 75 -17.15 7.82 -18.64
C PRO A 75 -18.28 8.86 -18.75
N GLY A 76 -19.37 8.63 -18.01
CA GLY A 76 -20.57 9.46 -18.07
C GLY A 76 -21.65 8.98 -19.05
N TYR A 77 -21.46 7.87 -19.75
CA TYR A 77 -22.44 7.33 -20.72
C TYR A 77 -22.71 5.84 -20.54
N TYR A 78 -23.92 5.41 -20.89
CA TYR A 78 -24.40 4.04 -20.73
C TYR A 78 -25.41 3.61 -21.80
N GLY A 79 -25.76 2.32 -21.80
CA GLY A 79 -26.79 1.72 -22.64
C GLY A 79 -26.32 1.35 -24.05
N ASP A 80 -27.27 1.11 -24.95
CA ASP A 80 -27.02 0.73 -26.34
C ASP A 80 -26.26 1.85 -27.09
N GLU A 81 -25.14 1.49 -27.73
CA GLU A 81 -24.19 2.42 -28.37
C GLU A 81 -23.77 3.62 -27.48
N CYS A 82 -23.94 3.50 -26.16
CA CYS A 82 -23.70 4.55 -25.17
C CYS A 82 -24.57 5.81 -25.38
N ALA A 83 -25.81 5.63 -25.82
CA ALA A 83 -26.72 6.72 -26.20
C ALA A 83 -27.27 7.57 -25.02
N TYR A 84 -27.11 7.14 -23.77
CA TYR A 84 -27.65 7.80 -22.58
C TYR A 84 -26.54 8.36 -21.69
N GLU A 85 -26.77 9.50 -21.05
CA GLU A 85 -25.85 10.16 -20.12
C GLU A 85 -26.18 9.78 -18.66
N CYS A 86 -25.17 9.53 -17.82
CA CYS A 86 -25.34 9.20 -16.42
C CYS A 86 -26.03 10.35 -15.66
N ASN A 87 -27.14 10.08 -14.98
CA ASN A 87 -27.81 11.03 -14.08
C ASN A 87 -27.49 10.69 -12.62
N CYS A 88 -26.27 10.99 -12.17
CA CYS A 88 -25.80 10.72 -10.81
C CYS A 88 -25.18 11.97 -10.17
N ASP A 89 -25.46 12.19 -8.89
CA ASP A 89 -25.00 13.33 -8.10
C ASP A 89 -23.71 13.04 -7.32
N ASN A 90 -23.19 14.06 -6.64
CA ASN A 90 -22.04 14.00 -5.71
C ASN A 90 -20.75 13.40 -6.29
N GLY A 91 -20.59 13.42 -7.62
CA GLY A 91 -19.43 12.89 -8.33
C GLY A 91 -19.45 11.36 -8.53
N ALA A 92 -20.61 10.72 -8.34
CA ALA A 92 -20.82 9.32 -8.68
C ALA A 92 -20.66 9.05 -10.19
N THR A 93 -20.29 7.82 -10.53
CA THR A 93 -20.29 7.30 -11.91
C THR A 93 -21.46 6.32 -12.07
N CYS A 94 -21.91 6.06 -13.30
CA CYS A 94 -22.92 5.03 -13.55
C CYS A 94 -22.34 3.76 -14.21
N ALA A 95 -23.01 2.63 -14.02
CA ALA A 95 -22.74 1.38 -14.71
C ALA A 95 -23.06 1.54 -16.20
N ALA A 96 -22.11 1.17 -17.06
CA ALA A 96 -22.23 1.36 -18.51
C ALA A 96 -23.38 0.55 -19.15
N TYR A 97 -23.87 -0.50 -18.48
CA TYR A 97 -24.92 -1.37 -19.01
C TYR A 97 -26.32 -0.72 -18.94
N ASP A 98 -26.72 -0.23 -17.78
CA ASP A 98 -28.10 0.19 -17.46
C ASP A 98 -28.21 1.58 -16.81
N GLY A 99 -27.08 2.20 -16.46
CA GLY A 99 -27.05 3.52 -15.84
C GLY A 99 -27.21 3.53 -14.33
N GLU A 100 -27.13 2.38 -13.64
CA GLU A 100 -27.17 2.34 -12.17
C GLU A 100 -26.01 3.14 -11.55
N CYS A 101 -26.31 4.06 -10.64
CA CYS A 101 -25.30 4.93 -10.04
C CYS A 101 -24.46 4.20 -8.97
N ILE A 102 -23.14 4.31 -9.08
CA ILE A 102 -22.15 3.74 -8.16
C ILE A 102 -21.76 4.83 -7.17
N CYS A 103 -22.41 4.85 -6.00
CA CYS A 103 -22.24 5.94 -5.05
C CYS A 103 -20.85 5.96 -4.39
N PRO A 104 -20.23 7.15 -4.26
CA PRO A 104 -19.02 7.32 -3.46
C PRO A 104 -19.34 7.18 -1.97
N ASP A 105 -18.30 6.95 -1.17
CA ASP A 105 -18.40 6.84 0.29
C ASP A 105 -19.13 8.05 0.90
N GLY A 106 -20.09 7.77 1.78
CA GLY A 106 -20.90 8.80 2.43
C GLY A 106 -22.18 9.21 1.70
N PHE A 107 -22.50 8.58 0.56
CA PHE A 107 -23.71 8.85 -0.22
C PHE A 107 -24.45 7.55 -0.58
N THR A 108 -25.76 7.66 -0.79
CA THR A 108 -26.69 6.56 -1.09
C THR A 108 -27.89 7.08 -1.89
N GLY A 109 -28.88 6.22 -2.13
CA GLY A 109 -30.02 6.50 -3.00
C GLY A 109 -29.76 6.18 -4.47
N LEU A 110 -30.81 6.16 -5.29
CA LEU A 110 -30.74 5.73 -6.70
C LEU A 110 -29.82 6.62 -7.55
N PHE A 111 -29.70 7.90 -7.20
CA PHE A 111 -28.87 8.88 -7.92
C PHE A 111 -27.67 9.35 -7.10
N CYS A 112 -27.39 8.73 -5.95
CA CYS A 112 -26.34 9.15 -5.02
C CYS A 112 -26.49 10.57 -4.47
N ASP A 113 -27.73 11.06 -4.44
CA ASP A 113 -28.15 12.39 -3.97
C ASP A 113 -28.39 12.43 -2.44
N GLU A 114 -28.58 11.27 -1.81
CA GLU A 114 -28.80 11.17 -0.36
C GLU A 114 -27.47 11.03 0.40
N VAL A 115 -27.25 11.89 1.40
CA VAL A 115 -26.13 11.76 2.36
C VAL A 115 -26.46 10.66 3.38
N CYS A 116 -25.45 9.88 3.81
CA CYS A 116 -25.67 8.86 4.84
C CYS A 116 -26.39 9.41 6.09
N THR A 117 -27.33 8.61 6.60
CA THR A 117 -28.09 8.95 7.81
C THR A 117 -27.16 9.12 9.01
N LEU A 118 -27.47 10.07 9.89
CA LEU A 118 -26.70 10.35 11.12
C LEU A 118 -26.32 9.06 11.88
N GLY A 119 -25.02 8.87 12.07
CA GLY A 119 -24.44 7.69 12.72
C GLY A 119 -23.95 6.60 11.76
N TYR A 120 -24.11 6.78 10.45
CA TYR A 120 -23.62 5.87 9.40
C TYR A 120 -22.63 6.58 8.47
N TYR A 121 -21.69 5.82 7.90
CA TYR A 121 -20.65 6.35 7.02
C TYR A 121 -20.11 5.32 6.02
N GLY A 122 -19.26 5.78 5.10
CA GLY A 122 -18.51 4.94 4.16
C GLY A 122 -19.34 4.47 2.97
N LYS A 123 -18.83 3.46 2.24
CA LYS A 123 -19.52 2.88 1.08
C LYS A 123 -20.90 2.32 1.47
N ASP A 124 -21.91 2.67 0.68
CA ASP A 124 -23.32 2.27 0.85
C ASP A 124 -23.94 2.58 2.22
N CYS A 125 -23.27 3.44 3.01
CA CYS A 125 -23.61 3.76 4.39
C CYS A 125 -23.61 2.56 5.35
N ASP A 126 -22.91 1.47 5.02
CA ASP A 126 -22.93 0.22 5.82
C ASP A 126 -22.14 0.31 7.15
N SER A 127 -21.27 1.31 7.32
CA SER A 127 -20.43 1.43 8.53
C SER A 127 -21.08 2.28 9.61
N VAL A 128 -21.13 1.78 10.85
CA VAL A 128 -21.72 2.49 12.00
C VAL A 128 -20.66 3.27 12.79
N CYS A 129 -20.90 4.55 13.04
CA CYS A 129 -20.10 5.43 13.90
C CYS A 129 -20.22 5.06 15.38
N ASN A 130 -19.43 4.08 15.82
CA ASN A 130 -19.29 3.71 17.24
C ASN A 130 -18.28 4.60 17.98
N CYS A 131 -18.40 5.92 17.83
CA CYS A 131 -17.37 6.87 18.26
C CYS A 131 -17.37 7.14 19.78
N SER A 132 -16.18 7.38 20.34
CA SER A 132 -15.97 7.75 21.74
C SER A 132 -16.50 9.15 22.03
N MET A 133 -17.50 9.24 22.91
CA MET A 133 -18.14 10.51 23.34
C MET A 133 -17.16 11.56 23.88
N ASN A 134 -16.00 11.14 24.38
CA ASN A 134 -15.00 12.04 24.98
C ASN A 134 -13.88 12.45 24.00
N GLY A 135 -13.80 11.80 22.83
CA GLY A 135 -12.67 11.95 21.90
C GLY A 135 -13.04 12.30 20.47
N THR A 136 -14.32 12.55 20.19
CA THR A 136 -14.86 12.72 18.83
C THR A 136 -15.49 14.09 18.67
N VAL A 137 -15.14 14.79 17.57
CA VAL A 137 -15.75 16.07 17.18
C VAL A 137 -17.10 15.82 16.49
N VAL A 138 -17.11 14.91 15.52
CA VAL A 138 -18.28 14.60 14.67
C VAL A 138 -18.15 13.18 14.10
N CYS A 139 -19.29 12.56 13.78
CA CYS A 139 -19.36 11.43 12.85
C CYS A 139 -19.52 12.03 11.44
N ASP A 140 -18.45 12.02 10.67
CA ASP A 140 -18.45 12.41 9.27
C ASP A 140 -19.02 11.28 8.40
N HIS A 141 -19.87 11.62 7.45
CA HIS A 141 -20.57 10.63 6.61
C HIS A 141 -19.62 9.89 5.65
N VAL A 142 -18.48 10.48 5.27
CA VAL A 142 -17.51 9.80 4.40
C VAL A 142 -16.52 8.97 5.25
N THR A 143 -15.93 9.59 6.27
CA THR A 143 -14.74 9.07 6.97
C THR A 143 -15.00 8.51 8.37
N GLY A 144 -16.21 8.67 8.92
CA GLY A 144 -16.59 8.16 10.23
C GLY A 144 -16.15 9.05 11.38
N CYS A 145 -15.50 8.48 12.40
CA CYS A 145 -15.20 9.20 13.65
C CYS A 145 -14.06 10.21 13.47
N GLN A 146 -14.36 11.51 13.41
CA GLN A 146 -13.35 12.56 13.37
C GLN A 146 -12.87 12.90 14.78
N CYS A 147 -11.61 12.56 15.09
CA CYS A 147 -11.08 12.68 16.44
C CYS A 147 -10.68 14.10 16.85
N GLU A 148 -10.99 14.43 18.10
CA GLU A 148 -10.59 15.64 18.81
C GLU A 148 -9.06 15.70 18.98
N VAL A 149 -8.51 16.91 19.16
CA VAL A 149 -7.06 17.09 19.31
C VAL A 149 -6.56 16.33 20.54
N GLY A 150 -5.68 15.35 20.31
CA GLY A 150 -5.16 14.48 21.35
C GLY A 150 -5.81 13.10 21.42
N TYR A 151 -6.75 12.77 20.53
CA TYR A 151 -7.31 11.42 20.38
C TYR A 151 -6.90 10.77 19.05
N ILE A 152 -6.89 9.43 19.03
CA ILE A 152 -6.63 8.52 17.91
C ILE A 152 -7.43 7.23 18.07
N GLY A 153 -7.44 6.43 16.99
CA GLY A 153 -8.20 5.19 16.88
C GLY A 153 -9.38 5.39 15.94
N VAL A 154 -9.94 4.28 15.43
CA VAL A 154 -11.09 4.32 14.51
C VAL A 154 -12.37 4.76 15.19
N GLN A 155 -12.39 4.76 16.54
CA GLN A 155 -13.49 5.24 17.37
C GLN A 155 -13.03 6.39 18.27
N CYS A 156 -11.84 6.96 18.04
CA CYS A 156 -11.24 7.99 18.90
C CYS A 156 -11.14 7.56 20.38
N GLU A 157 -10.95 6.26 20.60
CA GLU A 157 -11.01 5.60 21.90
C GLU A 157 -9.69 5.67 22.69
N ARG A 158 -8.62 6.15 22.06
CA ARG A 158 -7.27 6.24 22.63
C ARG A 158 -6.79 7.69 22.64
N LEU A 159 -6.20 8.12 23.75
CA LEU A 159 -5.40 9.34 23.74
C LEU A 159 -4.13 9.10 22.89
N LYS A 160 -3.77 10.09 22.08
CA LYS A 160 -2.39 10.26 21.58
C LYS A 160 -1.52 10.30 22.83
N GLY A 161 -0.72 9.26 23.02
CA GLY A 161 0.27 9.27 24.10
C GLY A 161 1.08 10.55 23.95
N ILE A 162 1.09 11.38 25.00
CA ILE A 162 2.17 12.35 25.16
C ILE A 162 3.40 11.45 25.25
N GLU A 163 4.15 11.38 24.16
CA GLU A 163 5.42 10.68 24.15
C GLU A 163 6.21 11.29 25.31
N GLU A 164 6.48 10.49 26.34
CA GLU A 164 7.27 10.96 27.45
C GLU A 164 8.64 11.29 26.86
N SER A 165 8.86 12.57 26.56
CA SER A 165 10.18 13.19 26.48
C SER A 165 10.78 13.24 27.89
N GLY A 166 10.81 12.05 28.51
CA GLY A 166 11.45 11.67 29.74
C GLY A 166 12.95 11.77 29.55
N ASN A 167 13.41 13.01 29.44
CA ASN A 167 14.77 13.50 29.58
C ASN A 167 15.28 13.29 31.03
N ARG A 168 14.90 12.17 31.64
CA ARG A 168 15.29 11.64 32.94
C ARG A 168 16.37 10.55 32.78
N THR A 169 16.34 9.80 31.68
CA THR A 169 17.42 8.83 31.34
C THR A 169 18.72 9.55 30.96
N VAL A 170 18.64 10.63 30.17
CA VAL A 170 19.81 11.39 29.69
C VAL A 170 20.59 12.06 30.84
N LEU A 171 19.91 12.65 31.83
CA LEU A 171 20.56 13.30 32.98
C LEU A 171 21.42 12.30 33.78
N LEU A 172 20.90 11.11 34.05
CA LEU A 172 21.65 10.08 34.78
C LEU A 172 22.76 9.47 33.92
N ALA A 173 22.52 9.26 32.62
CA ALA A 173 23.49 8.69 31.68
C ALA A 173 24.68 9.60 31.36
N THR A 174 24.57 10.93 31.55
CA THR A 174 25.63 11.90 31.17
C THR A 174 26.35 12.55 32.36
N LEU A 175 25.64 12.80 33.47
CA LEU A 175 26.24 13.40 34.67
C LEU A 175 27.10 12.40 35.46
N ILE A 176 26.72 11.13 35.53
CA ILE A 176 27.46 10.13 36.29
C ILE A 176 28.84 9.82 35.67
N PRO A 177 28.99 9.58 34.34
CA PRO A 177 30.29 9.33 33.74
C PRO A 177 31.23 10.54 33.81
N SER A 178 30.69 11.76 33.65
CA SER A 178 31.50 12.98 33.69
C SER A 178 32.07 13.27 35.09
N VAL A 179 31.26 13.12 36.15
CA VAL A 179 31.75 13.22 37.54
C VAL A 179 32.79 12.13 37.84
N LEU A 180 32.55 10.89 37.40
CA LEU A 180 33.50 9.79 37.61
C LEU A 180 34.85 10.05 36.92
N MET A 181 34.84 10.56 35.69
CA MET A 181 36.07 10.91 34.96
C MET A 181 36.86 12.04 35.64
N VAL A 182 36.18 13.04 36.20
CA VAL A 182 36.84 14.11 36.98
C VAL A 182 37.50 13.54 38.24
N LEU A 183 36.81 12.64 38.97
CA LEU A 183 37.38 11.98 40.16
C LEU A 183 38.61 11.13 39.82
N ILE A 184 38.54 10.34 38.74
CA ILE A 184 39.67 9.53 38.25
C ILE A 184 40.85 10.43 37.87
N ALA A 185 40.62 11.54 37.15
CA ALA A 185 41.66 12.48 36.77
C ALA A 185 42.32 13.16 37.99
N LEU A 186 41.54 13.54 39.01
CA LEU A 186 42.06 14.11 40.26
C LEU A 186 42.91 13.10 41.03
N VAL A 187 42.44 11.85 41.17
CA VAL A 187 43.22 10.77 41.80
C VAL A 187 44.51 10.51 41.03
N ALA A 188 44.47 10.43 39.69
CA ALA A 188 45.65 10.26 38.85
C ALA A 188 46.64 11.43 39.02
N PHE A 189 46.17 12.68 39.08
CA PHE A 189 47.01 13.85 39.33
C PHE A 189 47.64 13.85 40.73
N ILE A 190 46.89 13.45 41.76
CA ILE A 190 47.40 13.31 43.13
C ILE A 190 48.47 12.21 43.19
N LEU A 191 48.23 11.04 42.57
CA LEU A 191 49.20 9.95 42.48
C LEU A 191 50.44 10.36 41.69
N TRP A 192 50.29 11.11 40.58
CA TRP A 192 51.39 11.66 39.81
C TRP A 192 52.20 12.69 40.61
N ARG A 193 51.54 13.58 41.37
CA ARG A 193 52.19 14.50 42.31
C ARG A 193 52.98 13.74 43.39
N ILE A 194 52.40 12.70 43.99
CA ILE A 194 53.06 11.86 45.01
C ILE A 194 54.27 11.13 44.41
N LYS A 195 54.13 10.52 43.23
CA LYS A 195 55.22 9.83 42.52
C LYS A 195 56.33 10.80 42.12
N GLY A 196 56.00 11.95 41.53
CA GLY A 196 56.96 13.00 41.20
C GLY A 196 57.68 13.58 42.42
N ASN A 197 57.05 13.58 43.60
CA ASN A 197 57.72 13.95 44.86
C ASN A 197 58.66 12.85 45.38
N ARG A 198 58.34 11.56 45.16
CA ARG A 198 59.27 10.44 45.44
C ARG A 198 60.49 10.49 44.53
N GLU A 199 60.31 10.76 43.24
CA GLU A 199 61.40 10.88 42.26
C GLU A 199 62.33 12.08 42.55
N ARG A 200 61.79 13.20 43.09
CA ARG A 200 62.62 14.30 43.60
C ARG A 200 63.45 13.91 44.83
N LYS A 201 62.87 13.15 45.77
CA LYS A 201 63.61 12.67 46.95
C LYS A 201 64.69 11.65 46.61
N GLY A 202 64.49 10.82 45.58
CA GLY A 202 65.46 9.82 45.11
C GLY A 202 66.74 10.39 44.49
N LYS A 203 66.75 11.65 44.04
CA LYS A 203 67.95 12.31 43.46
C LYS A 203 68.82 13.07 44.47
N GLN A 204 68.41 13.14 45.75
CA GLN A 204 69.15 13.87 46.80
C GLN A 204 70.14 12.98 47.58
N THR A 205 70.10 11.66 47.40
CA THR A 205 70.82 10.68 48.24
C THR A 205 72.06 10.03 47.61
N ASP A 206 72.52 10.52 46.45
CA ASP A 206 73.71 9.99 45.74
C ASP A 206 74.86 11.02 45.60
N SER A 207 74.87 12.06 46.44
CA SER A 207 75.95 13.08 46.42
C SER A 207 76.22 13.71 47.78
N ASN A 208 76.59 12.90 48.77
CA ASN A 208 77.69 13.32 49.67
C ASN A 208 78.48 12.14 50.24
N LYS A 209 79.75 12.38 50.56
CA LYS A 209 80.82 11.37 50.69
C LYS A 209 81.29 11.14 52.14
N ASN A 210 81.86 9.94 52.36
CA ASN A 210 82.96 9.59 53.29
C ASN A 210 82.74 9.72 54.82
N GLY A 211 82.99 8.64 55.58
CA GLY A 211 82.76 8.66 57.06
C GLY A 211 83.45 7.66 58.01
N LYS A 212 84.37 6.78 57.57
CA LYS A 212 85.26 5.92 58.42
C LYS A 212 84.62 4.75 59.23
N CYS A 213 85.49 3.80 59.62
CA CYS A 213 85.19 2.47 60.17
C CYS A 213 85.63 2.27 61.65
N PHE A 214 85.40 1.04 62.16
CA PHE A 214 85.85 0.41 63.43
C PHE A 214 85.03 0.77 64.69
N LYS A 215 84.74 -0.12 65.66
CA LYS A 215 85.25 -1.45 66.12
C LYS A 215 84.04 -2.31 66.62
N SER A 216 84.09 -3.61 66.99
CA SER A 216 84.99 -4.76 66.75
C SER A 216 84.45 -6.04 67.44
N ASN A 217 84.74 -7.22 66.87
CA ASN A 217 84.92 -8.53 67.51
C ASN A 217 83.70 -9.31 68.10
N GLY A 218 83.58 -10.55 67.63
CA GLY A 218 82.64 -11.59 68.08
C GLY A 218 82.71 -12.83 67.18
N LEU A 219 83.86 -13.50 67.12
CA LEU A 219 84.16 -14.65 66.23
C LEU A 219 83.91 -16.01 66.91
N TYR A 220 84.01 -17.10 66.11
CA TYR A 220 83.91 -18.54 66.44
C TYR A 220 82.47 -19.09 66.58
N TYR A 221 82.06 -20.26 66.04
CA TYR A 221 82.62 -21.26 65.08
C TYR A 221 81.47 -22.28 64.76
N ASN A 222 81.44 -23.19 63.77
CA ASN A 222 82.24 -23.52 62.56
C ASN A 222 81.40 -24.52 61.70
N ASN A 223 81.51 -24.53 60.37
CA ASN A 223 81.73 -25.77 59.59
C ASN A 223 81.98 -25.57 58.08
N LYS A 224 83.24 -25.83 57.70
CA LYS A 224 83.77 -26.49 56.47
C LYS A 224 82.79 -27.41 55.70
N LEU A 225 82.95 -27.73 54.40
CA LEU A 225 84.06 -27.52 53.43
C LEU A 225 83.64 -27.79 51.96
N ARG A 226 84.46 -27.25 51.02
CA ARG A 226 84.69 -27.58 49.59
C ARG A 226 84.13 -26.57 48.59
N MET A 227 84.94 -25.96 47.71
CA MET A 227 86.41 -25.98 47.52
C MET A 227 86.90 -24.57 47.23
#